data_AF-A0A504XQN5-F1
#
_entry.id   AF-A0A504XQN5-F1
#
_cell.length_a   1.000
_cell.length_b   1.000
_cell.length_c   1.000
_cell.angle_alpha   90.00
_cell.angle_beta   90.00
_cell.angle_gamma   90.00
#
_symmetry.space_group_name_H-M   'P 1'
#
loop_
_entity.id
_entity.type
_entity.pdbx_description
1 polymer ?
#
loop_
_entity_poly.entity_id
_entity_poly.type
_entity_poly.pdbx_seq_one_letter_code
_entity_poly.pdbx_strand_id
1 'polypeptide(L)'
;MFRRVVAPAPVAATAACAGQARSIYEYKFGQTPLTQPFGGTSRLPPGPSSKPAPVAAGKVEITKLHNGARVITHNLGGPSVSVGAYILAGPAYDPPSAPGTGAMMHLALTTSNYNNSLFQLDRNIRSVGAAQSHFEKHKHYIGIRIDARADKWKSAAPTSSLSQRRQLQNQKQAEQQFSLNLVQDNIFTCIAAPRFHEPDVERFRDTIDNQVEELRWQCPAEYAKQMLETVAFYREPLGNPRFVPAMSNGIISSSYENTPFPHSASAPHHARAQPCAVNWKDEAAQYTGGERHDHEDRPKVMGTKPDMDPESIIAVGWLAYGKDRKMTKDHAASMVVGALMDIGFSGRMRCGAPDEMHEHTGLRAFYSPYQTAGLIGFTAKAEPQAAVRMVTDAVRMVQANKASVADSMLSVAKKMARTQFMVQNVDTIRDYCDYLGTCLAVDSDSTLATSVEEVVDAINSVNAVDVKRVYETMFSNKTSLYGHGEMLGFPSMRQMGL
;
A
#
# COMPACT_ATOMS: atom_id res chain seq x y z
N MET A 1 38.95 47.00 -27.47
CA MET A 1 39.75 47.64 -26.41
C MET A 1 40.71 46.61 -25.85
N PHE A 2 41.99 46.75 -26.15
CA PHE A 2 43.09 45.96 -25.60
C PHE A 2 43.48 46.50 -24.23
N ARG A 3 43.80 45.62 -23.26
CA ARG A 3 45.13 45.60 -22.61
C ARG A 3 45.32 44.39 -21.69
N ARG A 4 46.31 43.58 -22.07
CA ARG A 4 47.10 42.71 -21.18
C ARG A 4 47.75 43.62 -20.13
N VAL A 5 47.58 43.32 -18.85
CA VAL A 5 48.43 43.85 -17.77
C VAL A 5 49.26 42.68 -17.26
N VAL A 6 50.57 42.76 -17.50
CA VAL A 6 51.60 41.94 -16.85
C VAL A 6 52.18 42.81 -15.74
N ALA A 7 52.21 42.32 -14.51
CA ALA A 7 53.10 42.80 -13.44
C ALA A 7 53.16 41.74 -12.32
N PRO A 8 54.15 41.78 -11.42
CA PRO A 8 55.45 41.13 -11.58
C PRO A 8 55.65 40.03 -10.52
N ALA A 9 56.70 39.22 -10.68
CA ALA A 9 57.11 38.24 -9.67
C ALA A 9 57.55 38.96 -8.38
N PRO A 10 57.01 38.61 -7.20
CA PRO A 10 57.61 39.00 -5.94
C PRO A 10 58.59 37.93 -5.45
N VAL A 11 59.74 38.48 -5.10
CA VAL A 11 60.93 37.94 -4.44
C VAL A 11 60.61 37.06 -3.23
N ALA A 12 61.41 36.02 -3.06
CA ALA A 12 61.41 35.15 -1.89
C ALA A 12 61.77 35.94 -0.61
N ALA A 13 60.89 35.89 0.39
CA ALA A 13 61.22 36.19 1.78
C ALA A 13 60.30 35.43 2.75
N THR A 14 60.92 34.50 3.47
CA THR A 14 60.74 34.17 4.91
C THR A 14 59.33 33.99 5.50
N ALA A 15 59.04 32.73 5.80
CA ALA A 15 58.40 32.18 7.01
C ALA A 15 57.29 32.99 7.72
N ALA A 16 56.06 32.50 7.60
CA ALA A 16 55.07 32.49 8.68
C ALA A 16 54.03 31.39 8.40
N CYS A 17 53.64 30.66 9.46
CA CYS A 17 52.67 29.58 9.45
C CYS A 17 51.34 29.97 8.79
N ALA A 18 51.12 29.54 7.55
CA ALA A 18 49.79 29.47 6.95
C ALA A 18 49.39 28.00 6.93
N GLY A 19 48.48 27.62 7.83
CA GLY A 19 47.81 26.33 7.75
C GLY A 19 47.12 26.24 6.40
N GLN A 20 47.69 25.45 5.47
CA GLN A 20 47.01 25.07 4.25
C GLN A 20 45.79 24.24 4.66
N ALA A 21 44.65 24.90 4.81
CA ALA A 21 43.37 24.23 4.83
C ALA A 21 43.15 23.64 3.42
N ARG A 22 43.72 22.46 3.20
CA ARG A 22 43.38 21.64 2.05
C ARG A 22 41.91 21.29 2.18
N SER A 23 41.16 21.58 1.14
CA SER A 23 39.81 21.05 0.99
C SER A 23 39.86 19.51 1.03
N ILE A 24 38.77 18.86 1.45
CA ILE A 24 38.75 17.39 1.64
C ILE A 24 39.13 16.64 0.34
N TYR A 25 38.85 17.22 -0.83
CA TYR A 25 39.21 16.65 -2.15
C TYR A 25 40.70 16.78 -2.53
N GLU A 26 41.47 17.62 -1.85
CA GLU A 26 42.92 17.75 -2.03
C GLU A 26 43.74 16.75 -1.19
N TYR A 27 43.07 16.03 -0.29
CA TYR A 27 43.67 14.88 0.39
C TYR A 27 43.70 13.68 -0.57
N LYS A 28 44.90 13.33 -1.05
CA LYS A 28 45.14 12.06 -1.76
C LYS A 28 45.05 10.91 -0.76
N PHE A 29 43.84 10.44 -0.43
CA PHE A 29 43.59 9.28 0.44
C PHE A 29 44.05 7.92 -0.17
N GLY A 30 44.94 7.92 -1.16
CA GLY A 30 45.41 6.71 -1.85
C GLY A 30 44.35 6.00 -2.69
N GLN A 31 43.12 6.51 -2.75
CA GLN A 31 42.03 5.96 -3.55
C GLN A 31 42.09 6.49 -4.98
N THR A 32 41.87 5.59 -5.94
CA THR A 32 41.70 5.96 -7.35
C THR A 32 40.52 6.93 -7.47
N PRO A 33 40.66 8.07 -8.16
CA PRO A 33 39.54 8.98 -8.39
C PRO A 33 38.37 8.22 -9.02
N LEU A 34 37.12 8.55 -8.67
CA LEU A 34 35.92 7.90 -9.23
C LEU A 34 35.79 8.08 -10.76
N THR A 35 36.59 8.95 -11.37
CA THR A 35 36.72 9.10 -12.83
C THR A 35 37.56 8.00 -13.47
N GLN A 36 38.25 7.19 -12.66
CA GLN A 36 39.05 6.05 -13.10
C GLN A 36 38.50 4.77 -12.46
N PRO A 37 38.47 3.64 -13.19
CA PRO A 37 38.05 2.38 -12.62
C PRO A 37 38.98 1.98 -11.47
N PHE A 38 38.40 1.48 -10.37
CA PHE A 38 39.17 0.95 -9.24
C PHE A 38 40.07 -0.22 -9.70
N GLY A 39 41.40 -0.06 -9.56
CA GLY A 39 42.41 -1.15 -9.50
C GLY A 39 42.53 -2.11 -10.70
N GLY A 40 43.76 -2.23 -11.25
CA GLY A 40 44.12 -3.16 -12.32
C GLY A 40 44.08 -4.63 -11.92
N THR A 41 42.90 -5.23 -12.01
CA THR A 41 42.55 -6.64 -12.30
C THR A 41 41.11 -6.77 -11.86
N SER A 42 40.24 -6.24 -12.71
CA SER A 42 38.82 -6.27 -12.46
C SER A 42 38.37 -7.73 -12.48
N ARG A 43 38.23 -8.35 -11.30
CA ARG A 43 37.19 -9.37 -11.10
C ARG A 43 35.84 -8.65 -11.10
N LEU A 44 35.54 -7.95 -12.20
CA LEU A 44 34.17 -7.81 -12.60
C LEU A 44 33.65 -9.26 -12.68
N PRO A 45 32.48 -9.58 -12.09
CA PRO A 45 31.81 -10.81 -12.47
C PRO A 45 31.77 -10.85 -14.01
N PRO A 46 31.93 -12.04 -14.64
CA PRO A 46 32.04 -12.15 -16.09
C PRO A 46 30.98 -11.25 -16.71
N GLY A 47 31.44 -10.24 -17.45
CA GLY A 47 30.54 -9.23 -18.00
C GLY A 47 29.43 -9.94 -18.77
N PRO A 48 28.18 -9.42 -18.75
CA PRO A 48 27.18 -9.94 -19.66
C PRO A 48 27.81 -9.94 -21.05
N SER A 49 27.76 -11.08 -21.75
CA SER A 49 28.26 -11.19 -23.11
C SER A 49 27.81 -9.96 -23.89
N SER A 50 28.64 -9.44 -24.79
CA SER A 50 28.44 -8.19 -25.56
C SER A 50 27.15 -8.12 -26.42
N LYS A 51 26.22 -9.06 -26.22
CA LYS A 51 24.79 -8.90 -26.41
C LYS A 51 24.09 -9.10 -25.06
N PRO A 52 23.63 -8.06 -24.36
CA PRO A 52 22.57 -8.26 -23.40
C PRO A 52 21.34 -8.59 -24.24
N ALA A 53 21.14 -9.87 -24.56
CA ALA A 53 19.76 -10.32 -24.66
C ALA A 53 19.19 -9.99 -23.27
N PRO A 54 18.16 -9.13 -23.14
CA PRO A 54 17.42 -9.10 -21.89
C PRO A 54 17.13 -10.56 -21.58
N VAL A 55 17.56 -11.06 -20.41
CA VAL A 55 17.15 -12.38 -19.95
C VAL A 55 15.64 -12.32 -20.06
N ALA A 56 15.08 -13.01 -21.05
CA ALA A 56 13.67 -12.82 -21.39
C ALA A 56 12.90 -13.04 -20.10
N ALA A 57 12.09 -12.04 -19.71
CA ALA A 57 11.30 -12.13 -18.50
C ALA A 57 10.59 -13.49 -18.52
N GLY A 58 10.83 -14.31 -17.49
CA GLY A 58 10.25 -15.64 -17.44
C GLY A 58 8.73 -15.55 -17.49
N LYS A 59 8.04 -16.62 -17.88
CA LYS A 59 6.58 -16.61 -17.74
C LYS A 59 6.22 -16.60 -16.24
N VAL A 60 5.11 -15.97 -15.87
CA VAL A 60 4.55 -16.10 -14.53
C VAL A 60 4.15 -17.57 -14.31
N GLU A 61 4.71 -18.18 -13.28
CA GLU A 61 4.46 -19.55 -12.88
C GLU A 61 3.61 -19.56 -11.61
N ILE A 62 2.51 -20.34 -11.63
CA ILE A 62 1.57 -20.45 -10.51
C ILE A 62 1.46 -21.91 -10.17
N THR A 63 1.97 -22.27 -8.99
CA THR A 63 1.96 -23.65 -8.49
C THR A 63 1.06 -23.74 -7.26
N LYS A 64 0.16 -24.72 -7.25
CA LYS A 64 -0.61 -25.07 -6.05
C LYS A 64 0.08 -26.23 -5.34
N LEU A 65 0.44 -26.03 -4.08
CA LEU A 65 1.02 -27.05 -3.22
C LEU A 65 -0.06 -28.00 -2.69
N HIS A 66 0.35 -29.17 -2.23
CA HIS A 66 -0.56 -30.22 -1.72
C HIS A 66 -1.37 -29.76 -0.50
N ASN A 67 -0.88 -28.79 0.27
CA ASN A 67 -1.57 -28.18 1.41
C ASN A 67 -2.53 -27.04 1.01
N GLY A 68 -2.72 -26.79 -0.29
CA GLY A 68 -3.60 -25.73 -0.80
C GLY A 68 -2.94 -24.36 -0.91
N ALA A 69 -1.71 -24.18 -0.41
CA ALA A 69 -0.96 -22.93 -0.57
C ALA A 69 -0.60 -22.70 -2.05
N ARG A 70 -0.64 -21.43 -2.48
CA ARG A 70 -0.35 -21.02 -3.85
C ARG A 70 0.97 -20.27 -3.87
N VAL A 71 1.88 -20.69 -4.73
CA VAL A 71 3.18 -20.07 -4.95
C VAL A 71 3.18 -19.45 -6.34
N ILE A 72 3.37 -18.14 -6.39
CA ILE A 72 3.41 -17.35 -7.63
C ILE A 72 4.83 -16.84 -7.78
N THR A 73 5.47 -17.16 -8.89
CA THR A 73 6.85 -16.77 -9.16
C THR A 73 6.99 -16.17 -10.55
N HIS A 74 7.75 -15.09 -10.64
CA HIS A 74 8.14 -14.49 -11.91
C HIS A 74 9.60 -14.05 -11.82
N ASN A 75 10.45 -14.61 -12.68
CA ASN A 75 11.86 -14.25 -12.74
C ASN A 75 12.09 -13.14 -13.78
N LEU A 76 12.36 -11.93 -13.27
CA LEU A 76 12.69 -10.75 -14.08
C LEU A 76 14.19 -10.60 -14.37
N GLY A 77 15.04 -11.48 -13.84
CA GLY A 77 16.50 -11.43 -14.05
C GLY A 77 17.23 -10.27 -13.34
N GLY A 78 16.55 -9.53 -12.45
CA GLY A 78 17.12 -8.40 -11.71
C GLY A 78 18.04 -8.80 -10.54
N PRO A 79 18.82 -7.84 -10.00
CA PRO A 79 19.71 -8.06 -8.85
C PRO A 79 18.98 -8.06 -7.49
N SER A 80 17.72 -7.63 -7.46
CA SER A 80 16.84 -7.63 -6.29
C SER A 80 15.71 -8.64 -6.44
N VAL A 81 15.15 -9.06 -5.31
CA VAL A 81 13.96 -9.90 -5.23
C VAL A 81 13.02 -9.33 -4.20
N SER A 82 11.73 -9.38 -4.50
CA SER A 82 10.65 -9.06 -3.56
C SER A 82 9.83 -10.32 -3.34
N VAL A 83 9.64 -10.69 -2.08
CA VAL A 83 8.89 -11.88 -1.69
C VAL A 83 7.82 -11.47 -0.69
N GLY A 84 6.56 -11.65 -1.07
CA GLY A 84 5.40 -11.35 -0.24
C GLY A 84 4.61 -12.60 0.11
N ALA A 85 4.06 -12.64 1.32
CA ALA A 85 3.03 -13.58 1.71
C ALA A 85 1.72 -12.81 1.92
N TYR A 86 0.66 -13.29 1.27
CA TYR A 86 -0.67 -12.65 1.26
C TYR A 86 -1.67 -13.61 1.89
N ILE A 87 -2.26 -13.19 3.00
CA ILE A 87 -3.12 -14.00 3.85
C ILE A 87 -4.54 -13.42 3.78
N LEU A 88 -5.54 -14.28 3.55
CA LEU A 88 -6.95 -13.91 3.56
C LEU A 88 -7.43 -13.71 5.01
N ALA A 89 -7.03 -12.59 5.60
CA ALA A 89 -7.35 -12.18 6.98
C ALA A 89 -7.37 -10.65 7.14
N GLY A 90 -7.73 -9.93 6.07
CA GLY A 90 -7.94 -8.48 6.10
C GLY A 90 -9.14 -8.04 6.93
N PRO A 91 -9.37 -6.72 7.06
CA PRO A 91 -10.47 -6.15 7.85
C PRO A 91 -11.86 -6.68 7.51
N ALA A 92 -12.10 -7.12 6.27
CA ALA A 92 -13.36 -7.75 5.90
C ALA A 92 -13.65 -9.03 6.70
N TYR A 93 -12.61 -9.70 7.21
CA TYR A 93 -12.71 -10.92 8.01
C TYR A 93 -12.70 -10.64 9.52
N ASP A 94 -12.63 -9.37 9.94
CA ASP A 94 -12.66 -9.03 11.36
C ASP A 94 -13.96 -9.51 12.01
N PRO A 95 -13.88 -10.08 13.23
CA PRO A 95 -15.08 -10.49 13.95
C PRO A 95 -15.91 -9.25 14.29
N PRO A 96 -17.26 -9.32 14.17
CA PRO A 96 -18.13 -8.20 14.52
C PRO A 96 -17.97 -7.72 15.97
N SER A 97 -17.53 -8.60 16.87
CA SER A 97 -17.25 -8.27 18.27
C SER A 97 -15.95 -7.52 18.50
N ALA A 98 -14.99 -7.57 17.57
CA ALA A 98 -13.69 -6.92 17.67
C ALA A 98 -13.21 -6.40 16.31
N PRO A 99 -13.87 -5.36 15.75
CA PRO A 99 -13.40 -4.70 14.54
C PRO A 99 -12.02 -4.06 14.75
N GLY A 100 -11.16 -4.11 13.73
CA GLY A 100 -9.79 -3.63 13.79
C GLY A 100 -8.76 -4.71 14.16
N THR A 101 -9.18 -5.95 14.42
CA THR A 101 -8.26 -7.06 14.73
C THR A 101 -7.23 -7.28 13.61
N GLY A 102 -7.62 -7.17 12.33
CA GLY A 102 -6.71 -7.27 11.20
C GLY A 102 -5.66 -6.15 11.15
N ALA A 103 -6.02 -4.94 11.61
CA ALA A 103 -5.08 -3.82 11.73
C ALA A 103 -3.98 -4.14 12.75
N MET A 104 -4.38 -4.72 13.88
CA MET A 104 -3.43 -5.19 14.90
C MET A 104 -2.57 -6.35 14.38
N MET A 105 -3.19 -7.33 13.74
CA MET A 105 -2.55 -8.57 13.32
C MET A 105 -1.42 -8.33 12.31
N HIS A 106 -1.63 -7.47 11.31
CA HIS A 106 -0.61 -7.26 10.28
C HIS A 106 0.63 -6.53 10.83
N LEU A 107 0.47 -5.57 11.76
CA LEU A 107 1.59 -4.96 12.49
C LEU A 107 2.32 -6.03 13.31
N ALA A 108 1.55 -6.93 13.92
CA ALA A 108 2.06 -7.98 14.76
C ALA A 108 2.89 -9.05 14.00
N LEU A 109 2.75 -9.16 12.68
CA LEU A 109 3.59 -10.03 11.83
C LEU A 109 5.07 -9.61 11.80
N THR A 110 5.38 -8.35 12.11
CA THR A 110 6.76 -7.82 12.11
C THR A 110 7.43 -7.84 13.49
N THR A 111 6.86 -8.58 14.43
CA THR A 111 7.24 -8.55 15.85
C THR A 111 8.08 -9.77 16.22
N SER A 112 8.31 -9.98 17.52
CA SER A 112 8.97 -11.20 17.97
C SER A 112 8.22 -12.45 17.49
N ASN A 113 8.97 -13.50 17.20
CA ASN A 113 8.39 -14.80 16.86
C ASN A 113 8.98 -15.87 17.78
N TYR A 114 8.56 -17.12 17.59
CA TYR A 114 8.98 -18.20 18.48
C TYR A 114 10.52 -18.43 18.48
N ASN A 115 11.17 -18.19 17.33
CA ASN A 115 12.60 -18.47 17.15
C ASN A 115 13.48 -17.27 17.47
N ASN A 116 13.00 -16.06 17.25
CA ASN A 116 13.80 -14.83 17.31
C ASN A 116 13.04 -13.71 18.05
N SER A 117 13.76 -12.98 18.90
CA SER A 117 13.24 -11.73 19.45
C SER A 117 13.13 -10.65 18.37
N LEU A 118 12.31 -9.61 18.60
CA LEU A 118 12.18 -8.48 17.68
C LEU A 118 13.55 -7.88 17.31
N PHE A 119 14.44 -7.72 18.29
CA PHE A 119 15.80 -7.23 18.08
C PHE A 119 16.63 -8.15 17.18
N GLN A 120 16.53 -9.47 17.38
CA GLN A 120 17.23 -10.44 16.53
C GLN A 120 16.70 -10.40 15.09
N LEU A 121 15.37 -10.31 14.90
CA LEU A 121 14.77 -10.19 13.58
C LEU A 121 15.24 -8.93 12.84
N ASP A 122 15.16 -7.77 13.47
CA ASP A 122 15.61 -6.51 12.87
C ASP A 122 17.12 -6.55 12.54
N ARG A 123 17.95 -7.04 13.47
CA ARG A 123 19.38 -7.24 13.22
C ARG A 123 19.64 -8.19 12.04
N ASN A 124 18.90 -9.29 11.96
CA ASN A 124 19.02 -10.29 10.91
C ASN A 124 18.68 -9.70 9.54
N ILE A 125 17.56 -8.99 9.44
CA ILE A 125 17.10 -8.32 8.21
C ILE A 125 18.11 -7.24 7.76
N ARG A 126 18.56 -6.38 8.69
CA ARG A 126 19.56 -5.34 8.37
C ARG A 126 20.92 -5.90 7.99
N SER A 127 21.33 -7.03 8.59
CA SER A 127 22.64 -7.65 8.31
C SER A 127 22.80 -8.11 6.85
N VAL A 128 21.68 -8.46 6.19
CA VAL A 128 21.66 -8.85 4.78
C VAL A 128 21.29 -7.69 3.85
N GLY A 129 21.02 -6.50 4.40
CA GLY A 129 20.52 -5.34 3.66
C GLY A 129 19.12 -5.54 3.09
N ALA A 130 18.30 -6.35 3.75
CA ALA A 130 16.91 -6.55 3.36
C ALA A 130 16.01 -5.49 4.03
N ALA A 131 14.81 -5.31 3.47
CA ALA A 131 13.75 -4.46 4.03
C ALA A 131 12.48 -5.30 4.19
N GLN A 132 11.84 -5.22 5.36
CA GLN A 132 10.58 -5.90 5.65
C GLN A 132 9.47 -4.87 5.80
N SER A 133 8.27 -5.21 5.32
CA SER A 133 7.07 -4.38 5.44
C SER A 133 5.85 -5.24 5.68
N HIS A 134 4.94 -4.77 6.52
CA HIS A 134 3.58 -5.30 6.65
C HIS A 134 2.60 -4.38 5.90
N PHE A 135 1.45 -4.92 5.50
CA PHE A 135 0.41 -4.14 4.82
C PHE A 135 -0.95 -4.83 4.88
N GLU A 136 -1.99 -4.04 4.59
CA GLU A 136 -3.32 -4.50 4.26
C GLU A 136 -3.65 -4.12 2.81
N LYS A 137 -4.35 -4.99 2.08
CA LYS A 137 -4.74 -4.73 0.69
C LYS A 137 -6.18 -5.18 0.41
N HIS A 138 -6.94 -4.28 -0.23
CA HIS A 138 -8.30 -4.50 -0.72
C HIS A 138 -9.30 -5.02 0.34
N LYS A 139 -9.11 -4.73 1.63
CA LYS A 139 -9.89 -5.25 2.78
C LYS A 139 -9.81 -6.76 3.01
N HIS A 140 -9.33 -7.55 2.05
CA HIS A 140 -9.30 -9.01 2.16
C HIS A 140 -7.95 -9.55 2.59
N TYR A 141 -6.85 -8.86 2.26
CA TYR A 141 -5.51 -9.38 2.47
C TYR A 141 -4.80 -8.61 3.56
N ILE A 142 -4.17 -9.33 4.49
CA ILE A 142 -3.01 -8.83 5.22
C ILE A 142 -1.78 -9.53 4.68
N GLY A 143 -0.63 -8.87 4.73
CA GLY A 143 0.57 -9.45 4.21
C GLY A 143 1.83 -8.92 4.82
N ILE A 144 2.89 -9.68 4.60
CA ILE A 144 4.26 -9.32 4.92
C ILE A 144 5.09 -9.50 3.67
N ARG A 145 5.94 -8.52 3.38
CA ARG A 145 6.82 -8.50 2.21
C ARG A 145 8.24 -8.23 2.66
N ILE A 146 9.17 -8.97 2.08
CA ILE A 146 10.60 -8.79 2.27
C ILE A 146 11.26 -8.55 0.92
N ASP A 147 11.99 -7.45 0.84
CA ASP A 147 12.87 -7.14 -0.28
C ASP A 147 14.30 -7.42 0.12
N ALA A 148 15.02 -8.16 -0.73
CA ALA A 148 16.41 -8.48 -0.50
C ALA A 148 17.17 -8.50 -1.83
N ARG A 149 18.49 -8.56 -1.74
CA ARG A 149 19.31 -8.86 -2.91
C ARG A 149 19.10 -10.33 -3.33
N ALA A 150 19.07 -10.57 -4.64
CA ALA A 150 18.82 -11.89 -5.20
C ALA A 150 19.85 -12.95 -4.77
N ASP A 151 21.12 -12.55 -4.55
CA ASP A 151 22.16 -13.43 -4.03
C ASP A 151 21.91 -13.86 -2.59
N LYS A 152 21.37 -12.96 -1.75
CA LYS A 152 21.03 -13.26 -0.35
C LYS A 152 19.78 -14.15 -0.22
N TRP A 153 18.83 -14.01 -1.14
CA TRP A 153 17.67 -14.90 -1.23
C TRP A 153 18.02 -16.31 -1.74
N LYS A 154 18.98 -16.42 -2.65
CA LYS A 154 19.42 -17.72 -3.20
C LYS A 154 20.47 -18.41 -2.35
N SER A 155 21.20 -17.68 -1.52
CA SER A 155 22.23 -18.27 -0.67
C SER A 155 21.58 -19.14 0.41
N ALA A 156 21.45 -20.44 0.14
CA ALA A 156 21.40 -21.45 1.19
C ALA A 156 22.79 -21.53 1.84
N ALA A 157 23.22 -20.45 2.51
CA ALA A 157 24.46 -20.46 3.26
C ALA A 157 24.12 -21.07 4.62
N PRO A 158 24.57 -22.29 4.94
CA PRO A 158 24.42 -22.81 6.28
C PRO A 158 25.27 -21.91 7.19
N THR A 159 24.62 -21.26 8.14
CA THR A 159 25.23 -20.49 9.24
C THR A 159 26.07 -21.36 10.17
N SER A 160 26.23 -22.65 9.86
CA SER A 160 27.10 -23.56 10.58
C SER A 160 28.57 -23.14 10.44
N SER A 161 29.23 -22.94 11.59
CA SER A 161 30.69 -22.83 11.68
C SER A 161 31.38 -24.03 11.00
N LEU A 162 32.63 -23.86 10.56
CA LEU A 162 33.44 -24.93 9.96
C LEU A 162 33.52 -26.20 10.84
N SER A 163 33.33 -26.07 12.16
CA SER A 163 33.28 -27.19 13.11
C SER A 163 31.98 -27.99 13.05
N GLN A 164 30.81 -27.35 12.84
CA GLN A 164 29.53 -28.06 12.68
C GLN A 164 29.44 -28.87 11.38
N ARG A 165 30.12 -28.42 10.31
CA ARG A 165 30.18 -29.18 9.03
C ARG A 165 30.85 -30.54 9.15
N ARG A 166 31.82 -30.71 10.07
CA ARG A 166 32.47 -32.01 10.32
C ARG A 166 31.59 -32.96 11.13
N GLN A 167 30.72 -32.44 12.00
CA GLN A 167 29.82 -33.28 12.79
C GLN A 167 28.65 -33.83 11.96
N LEU A 168 28.11 -33.04 11.04
CA LEU A 168 27.02 -33.47 10.15
C LEU A 168 27.44 -34.51 9.10
N GLN A 169 28.74 -34.62 8.77
CA GLN A 169 29.23 -35.69 7.89
C GLN A 169 29.13 -37.10 8.52
N ASN A 170 29.03 -37.20 9.84
CA ASN A 170 28.98 -38.50 10.54
C ASN A 170 27.56 -39.01 10.82
N GLN A 171 26.51 -38.21 10.59
CA GLN A 171 25.12 -38.65 10.75
C GLN A 171 24.47 -38.86 9.39
N LYS A 172 24.74 -40.03 8.80
CA LYS A 172 23.87 -40.63 7.79
C LYS A 172 22.57 -41.09 8.47
N GLN A 173 21.64 -40.17 8.69
CA GLN A 173 20.22 -40.47 8.77
C GLN A 173 19.47 -39.27 8.19
N ALA A 174 18.95 -39.48 6.99
CA ALA A 174 18.27 -38.50 6.17
C ALA A 174 16.86 -38.26 6.70
N GLU A 175 16.69 -37.23 7.50
CA GLU A 175 15.55 -36.34 7.31
C GLU A 175 16.03 -35.24 6.35
N GLN A 176 15.28 -35.00 5.27
CA GLN A 176 15.54 -33.87 4.37
C GLN A 176 15.30 -32.57 5.14
N GLN A 177 16.26 -32.15 5.95
CA GLN A 177 16.20 -30.90 6.68
C GLN A 177 16.35 -29.77 5.66
N PHE A 178 15.22 -29.15 5.30
CA PHE A 178 15.18 -28.03 4.38
C PHE A 178 15.93 -26.85 5.00
N SER A 179 17.17 -26.60 4.56
CA SER A 179 17.98 -25.50 5.10
C SER A 179 17.50 -24.17 4.50
N LEU A 180 16.55 -23.53 5.17
CA LEU A 180 16.15 -22.16 4.86
C LEU A 180 17.30 -21.20 5.15
N ASN A 181 17.45 -20.17 4.31
CA ASN A 181 18.31 -19.05 4.67
C ASN A 181 17.59 -18.13 5.67
N LEU A 182 18.35 -17.21 6.27
CA LEU A 182 17.85 -16.30 7.28
C LEU A 182 16.62 -15.48 6.83
N VAL A 183 16.58 -15.08 5.56
CA VAL A 183 15.50 -14.26 4.99
C VAL A 183 14.22 -15.09 4.82
N GLN A 184 14.37 -16.32 4.34
CA GLN A 184 13.27 -17.26 4.16
C GLN A 184 12.72 -17.73 5.52
N ASP A 185 13.59 -18.06 6.46
CA ASP A 185 13.17 -18.49 7.80
C ASP A 185 12.37 -17.39 8.52
N ASN A 186 12.81 -16.13 8.39
CA ASN A 186 12.10 -14.99 8.97
C ASN A 186 10.67 -14.85 8.43
N ILE A 187 10.46 -14.85 7.10
CA ILE A 187 9.12 -14.64 6.54
C ILE A 187 8.16 -15.76 6.93
N PHE A 188 8.62 -17.02 6.93
CA PHE A 188 7.77 -18.15 7.29
C PHE A 188 7.48 -18.20 8.79
N THR A 189 8.47 -17.94 9.64
CA THR A 189 8.28 -17.98 11.10
C THR A 189 7.39 -16.84 11.59
N CYS A 190 7.51 -15.64 11.01
CA CYS A 190 6.63 -14.50 11.31
C CYS A 190 5.14 -14.80 11.03
N ILE A 191 4.84 -15.67 10.07
CA ILE A 191 3.47 -16.04 9.70
C ILE A 191 2.99 -17.26 10.50
N ALA A 192 3.83 -18.29 10.60
CA ALA A 192 3.44 -19.57 11.18
C ALA A 192 3.44 -19.56 12.72
N ALA A 193 4.33 -18.78 13.33
CA ALA A 193 4.50 -18.75 14.78
C ALA A 193 4.86 -17.33 15.29
N PRO A 194 4.00 -16.31 15.02
CA PRO A 194 4.17 -15.00 15.65
C PRO A 194 4.03 -15.14 17.16
N ARG A 195 4.82 -14.36 17.91
CA ARG A 195 4.76 -14.32 19.36
C ARG A 195 4.29 -12.95 19.80
N PHE A 196 3.09 -12.91 20.34
CA PHE A 196 2.55 -11.71 20.96
C PHE A 196 3.02 -11.67 22.41
N HIS A 197 3.58 -10.54 22.83
CA HIS A 197 3.79 -10.22 24.24
C HIS A 197 2.86 -9.07 24.61
N GLU A 198 2.38 -9.05 25.84
CA GLU A 198 1.48 -7.99 26.33
C GLU A 198 2.08 -6.57 26.15
N PRO A 199 3.35 -6.29 26.52
CA PRO A 199 3.95 -4.99 26.22
C PRO A 199 4.06 -4.64 24.73
N ASP A 200 4.16 -5.65 23.86
CA ASP A 200 4.21 -5.43 22.42
C ASP A 200 2.82 -5.07 21.88
N VAL A 201 1.78 -5.73 22.39
CA VAL A 201 0.37 -5.42 22.09
C VAL A 201 0.02 -3.98 22.50
N GLU A 202 0.41 -3.54 23.70
CA GLU A 202 0.19 -2.14 24.11
C GLU A 202 0.88 -1.14 23.18
N ARG A 203 2.13 -1.43 22.77
CA ARG A 203 2.86 -0.59 21.82
C ARG A 203 2.18 -0.52 20.45
N PHE A 204 1.64 -1.63 19.97
CA PHE A 204 0.91 -1.64 18.69
C PHE A 204 -0.36 -0.84 18.77
N ARG A 205 -1.08 -0.91 19.89
CA ARG A 205 -2.24 -0.05 20.13
C ARG A 205 -1.86 1.42 20.03
N ASP A 206 -0.86 1.85 20.80
CA ASP A 206 -0.44 3.25 20.80
C ASP A 206 0.06 3.67 19.41
N THR A 207 0.75 2.77 18.69
CA THR A 207 1.19 3.03 17.31
C THR A 207 0.01 3.19 16.36
N ILE A 208 -1.00 2.33 16.44
CA ILE A 208 -2.18 2.38 15.58
C ILE A 208 -3.02 3.63 15.89
N ASP A 209 -3.24 3.92 17.17
CA ASP A 209 -3.97 5.12 17.60
C ASP A 209 -3.25 6.37 17.08
N ASN A 210 -1.92 6.44 17.21
CA ASN A 210 -1.12 7.53 16.65
C ASN A 210 -1.20 7.58 15.12
N GLN A 211 -1.16 6.45 14.41
CA GLN A 211 -1.29 6.41 12.95
C GLN A 211 -2.67 6.88 12.48
N VAL A 212 -3.74 6.57 13.22
CA VAL A 212 -5.09 7.06 12.92
C VAL A 212 -5.17 8.56 13.12
N GLU A 213 -4.62 9.08 14.22
CA GLU A 213 -4.55 10.51 14.46
C GLU A 213 -3.69 11.21 13.39
N GLU A 214 -2.50 10.69 13.05
CA GLU A 214 -1.66 11.21 11.97
C GLU A 214 -2.41 11.23 10.63
N LEU A 215 -3.11 10.14 10.28
CA LEU A 215 -3.93 10.06 9.07
C LEU A 215 -5.06 11.11 9.10
N ARG A 216 -5.74 11.26 10.23
CA ARG A 216 -6.83 12.22 10.43
C ARG A 216 -6.36 13.67 10.30
N TRP A 217 -5.17 14.00 10.81
CA TRP A 217 -4.66 15.38 10.83
C TRP A 217 -3.81 15.75 9.62
N GLN A 218 -2.87 14.89 9.21
CA GLN A 218 -1.94 15.16 8.11
C GLN A 218 -2.57 14.88 6.74
N CYS A 219 -3.38 13.81 6.64
CA CYS A 219 -4.01 13.37 5.39
C CYS A 219 -5.54 13.25 5.52
N PRO A 220 -6.24 14.33 5.91
CA PRO A 220 -7.66 14.30 6.26
C PRO A 220 -8.57 13.80 5.13
N ALA A 221 -8.17 13.95 3.87
CA ALA A 221 -8.93 13.43 2.72
C ALA A 221 -8.90 11.90 2.64
N GLU A 222 -7.74 11.27 2.88
CA GLU A 222 -7.63 9.81 2.91
C GLU A 222 -8.33 9.23 4.15
N TYR A 223 -8.29 9.92 5.31
CA TYR A 223 -9.11 9.56 6.47
C TYR A 223 -10.61 9.55 6.12
N ALA A 224 -11.10 10.62 5.48
CA ALA A 224 -12.50 10.74 5.08
C ALA A 224 -12.92 9.62 4.11
N LYS A 225 -12.03 9.22 3.20
CA LYS A 225 -12.25 8.08 2.30
C LYS A 225 -12.34 6.75 3.06
N GLN A 226 -11.48 6.49 4.05
CA GLN A 226 -11.56 5.27 4.86
C GLN A 226 -12.86 5.22 5.68
N MET A 227 -13.27 6.36 6.25
CA MET A 227 -14.52 6.47 6.99
C MET A 227 -15.75 6.32 6.08
N LEU A 228 -15.69 6.85 4.86
CA LEU A 228 -16.73 6.66 3.86
C LEU A 228 -16.97 5.18 3.55
N GLU A 229 -15.93 4.33 3.53
CA GLU A 229 -16.11 2.88 3.36
C GLU A 229 -16.98 2.29 4.48
N THR A 230 -16.78 2.74 5.74
CA THR A 230 -17.58 2.26 6.89
C THR A 230 -19.05 2.71 6.83
N VAL A 231 -19.30 3.88 6.23
CA VAL A 231 -20.64 4.42 6.02
C VAL A 231 -21.32 3.73 4.83
N ALA A 232 -20.59 3.49 3.74
CA ALA A 232 -21.09 2.88 2.52
C ALA A 232 -21.56 1.43 2.71
N PHE A 233 -20.84 0.67 3.54
CA PHE A 233 -21.10 -0.74 3.82
C PHE A 233 -21.51 -0.94 5.29
N TYR A 234 -22.48 -0.16 5.75
CA TYR A 234 -22.82 -0.11 7.17
C TYR A 234 -23.32 -1.46 7.70
N ARG A 235 -22.68 -1.96 8.78
CA ARG A 235 -22.92 -3.28 9.41
C ARG A 235 -22.62 -4.49 8.52
N GLU A 236 -21.95 -4.29 7.40
CA GLU A 236 -21.50 -5.36 6.53
C GLU A 236 -19.98 -5.58 6.66
N PRO A 237 -19.46 -6.76 6.33
CA PRO A 237 -18.03 -7.08 6.48
C PRO A 237 -17.10 -6.07 5.80
N LEU A 238 -17.44 -5.57 4.60
CA LEU A 238 -16.63 -4.54 3.92
C LEU A 238 -16.59 -3.19 4.64
N GLY A 239 -17.58 -2.92 5.50
CA GLY A 239 -17.65 -1.71 6.31
C GLY A 239 -16.79 -1.75 7.57
N ASN A 240 -16.15 -2.88 7.85
CA ASN A 240 -15.20 -2.96 8.96
C ASN A 240 -14.05 -1.95 8.77
N PRO A 241 -13.68 -1.20 9.81
CA PRO A 241 -12.64 -0.17 9.74
C PRO A 241 -11.26 -0.78 9.43
N ARG A 242 -10.38 -0.02 8.75
CA ARG A 242 -9.00 -0.46 8.45
C ARG A 242 -8.04 -0.29 9.63
N PHE A 243 -8.51 0.34 10.68
CA PHE A 243 -7.80 0.65 11.91
C PHE A 243 -8.58 0.13 13.11
N VAL A 244 -7.97 0.18 14.30
CA VAL A 244 -8.66 -0.21 15.53
C VAL A 244 -9.51 0.95 16.04
N PRO A 245 -10.84 0.82 16.13
CA PRO A 245 -11.66 1.84 16.77
C PRO A 245 -11.37 1.92 18.26
N ALA A 246 -11.42 3.12 18.83
CA ALA A 246 -11.22 3.32 20.28
C ALA A 246 -12.13 2.43 21.15
N MET A 247 -13.36 2.15 20.70
CA MET A 247 -14.30 1.26 21.41
C MET A 247 -13.87 -0.21 21.43
N SER A 248 -13.02 -0.64 20.50
CA SER A 248 -12.56 -2.02 20.36
C SER A 248 -11.21 -2.26 21.02
N ASN A 249 -10.48 -1.20 21.37
CA ASN A 249 -9.16 -1.27 22.02
C ASN A 249 -9.15 -2.17 23.27
N GLY A 250 -10.11 -1.99 24.19
CA GLY A 250 -10.19 -2.83 25.39
C GLY A 250 -10.61 -4.28 25.14
N ILE A 251 -11.38 -4.53 24.07
CA ILE A 251 -11.86 -5.88 23.72
C ILE A 251 -10.71 -6.71 23.15
N ILE A 252 -9.86 -6.10 22.31
CA ILE A 252 -8.72 -6.81 21.71
C ILE A 252 -7.72 -7.23 22.79
N SER A 253 -7.33 -6.32 23.70
CA SER A 253 -6.44 -6.66 24.82
C SER A 253 -7.01 -7.73 25.74
N SER A 254 -8.27 -7.58 26.17
CA SER A 254 -8.91 -8.57 27.02
C SER A 254 -9.11 -9.92 26.33
N SER A 255 -9.37 -9.94 25.01
CA SER A 255 -9.46 -11.19 24.25
C SER A 255 -8.13 -11.95 24.21
N TYR A 256 -7.01 -11.23 24.25
CA TYR A 256 -5.67 -11.80 24.34
C TYR A 256 -5.37 -12.32 25.75
N GLU A 257 -5.55 -11.48 26.78
CA GLU A 257 -5.29 -11.83 28.19
C GLU A 257 -6.15 -13.00 28.68
N ASN A 258 -7.39 -13.10 28.21
CA ASN A 258 -8.34 -14.15 28.58
C ASN A 258 -8.21 -15.42 27.74
N THR A 259 -7.06 -15.69 27.11
CA THR A 259 -6.76 -17.01 26.53
C THR A 259 -5.99 -17.89 27.53
N PRO A 260 -6.67 -18.64 28.41
CA PRO A 260 -6.03 -19.46 29.46
C PRO A 260 -5.30 -20.70 28.91
N PHE A 261 -5.12 -20.82 27.59
CA PHE A 261 -4.57 -22.00 26.96
C PHE A 261 -3.26 -21.67 26.24
N PRO A 262 -2.19 -22.48 26.41
CA PRO A 262 -0.99 -22.35 25.61
C PRO A 262 -1.34 -22.48 24.12
N HIS A 263 -0.73 -21.67 23.25
CA HIS A 263 -0.90 -21.74 21.80
C HIS A 263 -0.43 -23.10 21.27
N SER A 264 -1.34 -24.06 21.17
CA SER A 264 -1.13 -25.39 20.57
C SER A 264 -2.26 -25.68 19.59
N ALA A 265 -2.00 -26.50 18.57
CA ALA A 265 -3.07 -26.94 17.66
C ALA A 265 -4.24 -27.64 18.38
N SER A 266 -4.00 -28.15 19.60
CA SER A 266 -4.99 -28.76 20.49
C SER A 266 -5.73 -27.76 21.39
N ALA A 267 -5.40 -26.47 21.36
CA ALA A 267 -6.00 -25.51 22.24
C ALA A 267 -7.47 -25.28 21.86
N PRO A 268 -8.38 -25.20 22.84
CA PRO A 268 -9.82 -25.06 22.59
C PRO A 268 -10.19 -23.84 21.74
N HIS A 269 -9.37 -22.79 21.75
CA HIS A 269 -9.57 -21.60 20.91
C HIS A 269 -9.30 -21.87 19.42
N HIS A 270 -8.36 -22.75 19.06
CA HIS A 270 -8.17 -23.18 17.67
C HIS A 270 -9.31 -24.08 17.20
N ALA A 271 -9.79 -24.98 18.06
CA ALA A 271 -10.93 -25.86 17.75
C ALA A 271 -12.27 -25.10 17.65
N ARG A 272 -12.38 -23.95 18.34
CA ARG A 272 -13.56 -23.07 18.33
C ARG A 272 -13.46 -21.91 17.34
N ALA A 273 -12.28 -21.65 16.77
CA ALA A 273 -12.10 -20.61 15.77
C ALA A 273 -12.87 -20.99 14.52
N GLN A 274 -14.05 -20.39 14.34
CA GLN A 274 -14.79 -20.50 13.10
C GLN A 274 -14.26 -19.46 12.11
N PRO A 275 -13.98 -19.83 10.85
CA PRO A 275 -13.61 -18.84 9.85
C PRO A 275 -14.78 -17.87 9.65
N CYS A 276 -14.49 -16.58 9.64
CA CYS A 276 -15.49 -15.56 9.31
C CYS A 276 -15.99 -15.81 7.87
N ALA A 277 -17.29 -16.06 7.72
CA ALA A 277 -17.92 -16.31 6.43
C ALA A 277 -18.21 -14.98 5.72
N VAL A 278 -17.25 -14.50 4.94
CA VAL A 278 -17.41 -13.29 4.13
C VAL A 278 -17.96 -13.66 2.74
N ASN A 279 -19.08 -13.07 2.34
CA ASN A 279 -19.63 -13.24 0.99
C ASN A 279 -18.92 -12.32 -0.01
N TRP A 280 -17.79 -12.78 -0.55
CA TRP A 280 -17.05 -12.05 -1.58
C TRP A 280 -17.64 -12.23 -3.00
N LYS A 281 -18.63 -13.14 -3.18
CA LYS A 281 -19.28 -13.41 -4.48
C LYS A 281 -20.26 -12.33 -4.90
N ASP A 282 -20.86 -11.65 -3.94
CA ASP A 282 -21.80 -10.56 -4.16
C ASP A 282 -21.59 -9.47 -3.10
N GLU A 283 -20.53 -8.69 -3.28
CA GLU A 283 -20.21 -7.56 -2.42
C GLU A 283 -21.09 -6.35 -2.71
N ALA A 284 -21.71 -6.29 -3.89
CA ALA A 284 -22.63 -5.22 -4.25
C ALA A 284 -23.86 -5.20 -3.34
N ALA A 285 -24.34 -6.37 -2.92
CA ALA A 285 -25.44 -6.52 -1.96
C ALA A 285 -25.13 -5.96 -0.56
N GLN A 286 -23.84 -5.83 -0.20
CA GLN A 286 -23.42 -5.25 1.08
C GLN A 286 -23.49 -3.71 1.10
N TYR A 287 -23.71 -3.08 -0.06
CA TYR A 287 -23.73 -1.63 -0.17
C TYR A 287 -25.07 -1.06 0.31
N THR A 288 -25.03 -0.26 1.37
CA THR A 288 -26.23 0.35 1.97
C THR A 288 -26.41 1.82 1.59
N GLY A 289 -25.34 2.49 1.17
CA GLY A 289 -25.29 3.96 1.14
C GLY A 289 -25.30 4.54 2.56
N GLY A 290 -25.43 5.85 2.69
CA GLY A 290 -25.63 6.52 3.99
C GLY A 290 -24.90 7.85 4.12
N GLU A 291 -25.20 8.58 5.20
CA GLU A 291 -24.49 9.81 5.56
C GLU A 291 -24.00 9.76 7.01
N ARG A 292 -22.84 10.37 7.27
CA ARG A 292 -22.33 10.64 8.61
C ARG A 292 -21.50 11.91 8.61
N HIS A 293 -21.79 12.79 9.57
CA HIS A 293 -21.04 14.02 9.80
C HIS A 293 -20.42 13.99 11.19
N ASP A 294 -19.10 14.11 11.27
CA ASP A 294 -18.36 14.23 12.52
C ASP A 294 -17.85 15.67 12.65
N HIS A 295 -18.43 16.46 13.57
CA HIS A 295 -17.98 17.85 13.76
C HIS A 295 -16.72 17.90 14.63
N GLU A 296 -15.71 18.62 14.15
CA GLU A 296 -14.41 18.73 14.80
C GLU A 296 -13.87 20.17 14.66
N ASP A 297 -13.64 20.82 15.81
CA ASP A 297 -13.01 22.15 15.87
C ASP A 297 -11.48 21.99 15.80
N ARG A 298 -10.99 21.79 14.57
CA ARG A 298 -9.57 21.52 14.30
C ARG A 298 -8.62 22.61 14.82
N PRO A 299 -8.90 23.93 14.64
CA PRO A 299 -8.07 24.99 15.21
C PRO A 299 -7.98 24.94 16.74
N LYS A 300 -9.06 24.53 17.42
CA LYS A 300 -9.07 24.44 18.88
C LYS A 300 -8.29 23.22 19.40
N VAL A 301 -8.35 22.10 18.68
CA VAL A 301 -7.65 20.86 19.08
C VAL A 301 -6.13 21.00 18.96
N MET A 302 -5.64 21.68 17.92
CA MET A 302 -4.20 21.81 17.67
C MET A 302 -3.50 22.89 18.53
N GLY A 303 -4.28 23.77 19.19
CA GLY A 303 -3.76 24.70 20.20
C GLY A 303 -2.85 25.83 19.68
N THR A 304 -2.47 25.85 18.40
CA THR A 304 -1.63 26.89 17.78
C THR A 304 -2.36 27.61 16.65
N LYS A 305 -2.89 28.80 16.92
CA LYS A 305 -2.96 29.84 15.89
C LYS A 305 -1.56 30.45 15.77
N PRO A 306 -1.04 30.67 14.55
CA PRO A 306 -1.77 30.86 13.29
C PRO A 306 -1.81 29.67 12.31
N ASP A 307 -1.51 28.44 12.72
CA ASP A 307 -1.09 27.40 11.75
C ASP A 307 -2.23 26.56 11.13
N MET A 308 -3.47 26.62 11.64
CA MET A 308 -4.60 25.83 11.10
C MET A 308 -5.92 26.62 11.02
N ASP A 309 -6.45 26.75 9.80
CA ASP A 309 -7.75 27.36 9.51
C ASP A 309 -8.91 26.35 9.64
N PRO A 310 -10.15 26.81 9.89
CA PRO A 310 -11.31 25.94 9.88
C PRO A 310 -11.57 25.42 8.47
N GLU A 311 -11.75 24.11 8.34
CA GLU A 311 -11.98 23.45 7.06
C GLU A 311 -13.02 22.33 7.18
N SER A 312 -13.74 22.10 6.09
CA SER A 312 -14.67 21.00 5.93
C SER A 312 -14.08 20.02 4.92
N ILE A 313 -13.95 18.76 5.34
CA ILE A 313 -13.45 17.68 4.48
C ILE A 313 -14.59 16.69 4.27
N ILE A 314 -14.97 16.50 3.02
CA ILE A 314 -16.08 15.63 2.62
C ILE A 314 -15.59 14.56 1.66
N ALA A 315 -16.04 13.33 1.83
CA ALA A 315 -15.90 12.25 0.88
C ALA A 315 -17.30 11.83 0.41
N VAL A 316 -17.50 11.80 -0.91
CA VAL A 316 -18.74 11.33 -1.54
C VAL A 316 -18.40 10.11 -2.40
N GLY A 317 -19.19 9.05 -2.31
CA GLY A 317 -18.96 7.83 -3.08
C GLY A 317 -20.22 7.11 -3.48
N TRP A 318 -20.06 6.29 -4.52
CA TRP A 318 -21.08 5.43 -5.10
C TRP A 318 -20.53 4.03 -5.33
N LEU A 319 -21.44 3.07 -5.45
CA LEU A 319 -21.12 1.71 -5.84
C LEU A 319 -20.60 1.66 -7.28
N ALA A 320 -19.50 0.94 -7.46
CA ALA A 320 -18.87 0.62 -8.74
C ALA A 320 -18.52 -0.88 -8.81
N TYR A 321 -17.92 -1.29 -9.92
CA TYR A 321 -17.51 -2.68 -10.13
C TYR A 321 -16.18 -2.99 -9.44
N GLY A 322 -16.01 -4.23 -8.98
CA GLY A 322 -14.78 -4.73 -8.36
C GLY A 322 -13.72 -5.20 -9.36
N LYS A 323 -12.68 -5.87 -8.87
CA LYS A 323 -11.54 -6.36 -9.66
C LYS A 323 -11.67 -7.79 -10.18
N ASP A 324 -12.82 -8.44 -9.96
CA ASP A 324 -12.99 -9.84 -10.32
C ASP A 324 -12.74 -10.07 -11.81
N ARG A 325 -12.11 -11.22 -12.12
CA ARG A 325 -11.72 -11.54 -13.48
C ARG A 325 -12.91 -11.67 -14.43
N LYS A 326 -14.07 -12.13 -13.93
CA LYS A 326 -15.29 -12.21 -14.74
C LYS A 326 -15.79 -10.84 -15.19
N MET A 327 -15.41 -9.78 -14.47
CA MET A 327 -15.86 -8.41 -14.66
C MET A 327 -14.71 -7.48 -15.07
N THR A 328 -13.63 -8.00 -15.65
CA THR A 328 -12.44 -7.19 -16.01
C THR A 328 -12.76 -5.99 -16.89
N LYS A 329 -13.75 -6.11 -17.80
CA LYS A 329 -14.18 -4.99 -18.63
C LYS A 329 -14.90 -3.91 -17.82
N ASP A 330 -15.77 -4.29 -16.90
CA ASP A 330 -16.51 -3.36 -16.04
C ASP A 330 -15.58 -2.72 -14.97
N HIS A 331 -14.57 -3.47 -14.50
CA HIS A 331 -13.45 -2.98 -13.68
C HIS A 331 -12.66 -1.90 -14.43
N ALA A 332 -12.26 -2.18 -15.67
CA ALA A 332 -11.55 -1.24 -16.53
C ALA A 332 -12.38 0.01 -16.82
N ALA A 333 -13.68 -0.15 -17.07
CA ALA A 333 -14.59 0.98 -17.25
C ALA A 333 -14.68 1.85 -15.98
N SER A 334 -14.68 1.24 -14.79
CA SER A 334 -14.69 1.95 -13.50
C SER A 334 -13.40 2.77 -13.28
N MET A 335 -12.23 2.23 -13.67
CA MET A 335 -10.97 3.00 -13.68
C MET A 335 -11.02 4.20 -14.64
N VAL A 336 -11.60 4.02 -15.83
CA VAL A 336 -11.76 5.11 -16.81
C VAL A 336 -12.73 6.18 -16.30
N VAL A 337 -13.81 5.80 -15.61
CA VAL A 337 -14.73 6.76 -14.97
C VAL A 337 -14.03 7.56 -13.88
N GLY A 338 -13.19 6.92 -13.06
CA GLY A 338 -12.39 7.62 -12.06
C GLY A 338 -11.46 8.67 -12.69
N ALA A 339 -10.80 8.31 -13.79
CA ALA A 339 -9.98 9.25 -14.56
C ALA A 339 -10.80 10.38 -15.20
N LEU A 340 -12.01 10.09 -15.72
CA LEU A 340 -12.91 11.13 -16.25
C LEU A 340 -13.32 12.14 -15.18
N MET A 341 -13.60 11.67 -13.96
CA MET A 341 -13.91 12.54 -12.82
C MET A 341 -12.69 13.43 -12.50
N ASP A 342 -11.48 12.87 -12.44
CA ASP A 342 -10.27 13.65 -12.13
C ASP A 342 -9.95 14.70 -13.20
N ILE A 343 -10.13 14.39 -14.49
CA ILE A 343 -9.99 15.39 -15.58
C ILE A 343 -11.02 16.51 -15.40
N GLY A 344 -12.27 16.16 -15.09
CA GLY A 344 -13.34 17.13 -14.84
C GLY A 344 -12.99 18.08 -13.70
N PHE A 345 -12.44 17.57 -12.60
CA PHE A 345 -12.07 18.36 -11.44
C PHE A 345 -10.82 19.23 -11.67
N SER A 346 -9.82 18.69 -12.37
CA SER A 346 -8.55 19.37 -12.65
C SER A 346 -8.72 20.63 -13.50
N GLY A 347 -9.74 20.69 -14.37
CA GLY A 347 -9.96 21.81 -15.27
C GLY A 347 -10.72 23.01 -14.68
N ARG A 348 -11.32 22.89 -13.48
CA ARG A 348 -12.22 23.94 -12.93
C ARG A 348 -12.13 24.22 -11.43
N MET A 349 -11.59 23.31 -10.60
CA MET A 349 -11.78 23.38 -9.14
C MET A 349 -10.52 23.12 -8.28
N ARG A 350 -9.35 22.85 -8.89
CA ARG A 350 -8.08 22.81 -8.14
C ARG A 350 -7.56 24.24 -8.00
N CYS A 351 -8.06 24.97 -6.99
CA CYS A 351 -7.55 26.28 -6.63
C CYS A 351 -6.38 26.12 -5.65
N GLY A 352 -5.15 26.16 -6.14
CA GLY A 352 -3.95 26.18 -5.30
C GLY A 352 -2.68 25.84 -6.08
N ALA A 353 -1.61 26.60 -5.88
CA ALA A 353 -0.29 26.21 -6.36
C ALA A 353 0.14 24.88 -5.68
N PRO A 354 0.93 24.03 -6.34
CA PRO A 354 1.44 22.81 -5.74
C PRO A 354 2.49 23.17 -4.68
N ASP A 355 2.06 23.43 -3.45
CA ASP A 355 2.95 23.50 -2.31
C ASP A 355 3.13 22.07 -1.77
N GLU A 356 4.36 21.57 -1.79
CA GLU A 356 4.71 20.16 -1.54
C GLU A 356 4.41 19.67 -0.11
N MET A 357 4.01 20.58 0.80
CA MET A 357 3.79 20.29 2.23
C MET A 357 2.32 20.25 2.68
N HIS A 358 1.35 20.72 1.89
CA HIS A 358 -0.05 20.83 2.32
C HIS A 358 -0.98 20.13 1.31
N GLU A 359 -1.78 19.15 1.75
CA GLU A 359 -2.84 18.58 0.91
C GLU A 359 -3.70 19.69 0.33
N HIS A 360 -3.81 19.73 -1.00
CA HIS A 360 -4.47 20.78 -1.76
C HIS A 360 -5.93 20.97 -1.32
N THR A 361 -6.32 22.21 -1.05
CA THR A 361 -7.73 22.61 -1.09
C THR A 361 -8.30 22.27 -2.48
N GLY A 362 -9.39 21.51 -2.55
CA GLY A 362 -10.02 21.15 -3.81
C GLY A 362 -10.60 19.74 -3.85
N LEU A 363 -10.87 19.29 -5.09
CA LEU A 363 -11.50 18.01 -5.40
C LEU A 363 -10.48 17.00 -5.92
N ARG A 364 -10.59 15.76 -5.46
CA ARG A 364 -9.80 14.63 -5.94
C ARG A 364 -10.69 13.40 -6.12
N ALA A 365 -10.65 12.80 -7.31
CA ALA A 365 -11.35 11.53 -7.54
C ALA A 365 -10.58 10.35 -6.93
N PHE A 366 -11.30 9.32 -6.49
CA PHE A 366 -10.71 8.07 -6.06
C PHE A 366 -11.54 6.87 -6.54
N TYR A 367 -10.88 5.72 -6.62
CA TYR A 367 -11.50 4.43 -6.89
C TYR A 367 -10.82 3.37 -6.02
N SER A 368 -11.61 2.68 -5.21
CA SER A 368 -11.18 1.60 -4.32
C SER A 368 -11.84 0.29 -4.78
N PRO A 369 -11.13 -0.58 -5.54
CA PRO A 369 -11.67 -1.88 -5.92
C PRO A 369 -11.57 -2.90 -4.78
N TYR A 370 -12.68 -3.61 -4.52
CA TYR A 370 -12.73 -4.85 -3.75
C TYR A 370 -12.83 -6.04 -4.73
N GLN A 371 -13.32 -7.21 -4.31
CA GLN A 371 -13.38 -8.38 -5.17
C GLN A 371 -14.44 -8.23 -6.28
N THR A 372 -15.72 -8.14 -5.93
CA THR A 372 -16.83 -8.03 -6.88
C THR A 372 -17.45 -6.63 -6.92
N ALA A 373 -17.32 -5.85 -5.84
CA ALA A 373 -17.71 -4.44 -5.79
C ALA A 373 -16.52 -3.49 -5.75
N GLY A 374 -16.76 -2.21 -5.99
CA GLY A 374 -15.80 -1.14 -5.78
C GLY A 374 -16.49 0.12 -5.25
N LEU A 375 -15.74 0.99 -4.61
CA LEU A 375 -16.20 2.30 -4.18
C LEU A 375 -15.52 3.36 -5.05
N ILE A 376 -16.30 4.14 -5.79
CA ILE A 376 -15.81 5.23 -6.63
C ILE A 376 -16.39 6.55 -6.15
N GLY A 377 -15.61 7.61 -6.18
CA GLY A 377 -16.06 8.87 -5.60
C GLY A 377 -15.04 9.99 -5.71
N PHE A 378 -15.25 11.01 -4.89
CA PHE A 378 -14.31 12.10 -4.75
C PHE A 378 -14.24 12.61 -3.31
N THR A 379 -13.08 13.15 -2.95
CA THR A 379 -12.86 13.89 -1.72
C THR A 379 -12.83 15.38 -2.03
N ALA A 380 -13.42 16.20 -1.18
CA ALA A 380 -13.45 17.65 -1.25
C ALA A 380 -12.87 18.21 0.06
N LYS A 381 -11.86 19.07 -0.04
CA LYS A 381 -11.31 19.83 1.08
C LYS A 381 -11.51 21.31 0.79
N ALA A 382 -12.26 22.02 1.63
CA ALA A 382 -12.63 23.40 1.38
C ALA A 382 -12.87 24.19 2.67
N GLU A 383 -12.84 25.51 2.56
CA GLU A 383 -13.38 26.39 3.60
C GLU A 383 -14.88 26.13 3.81
N PRO A 384 -15.41 26.18 5.05
CA PRO A 384 -16.79 25.77 5.35
C PRO A 384 -17.85 26.51 4.55
N GLN A 385 -17.63 27.78 4.23
CA GLN A 385 -18.54 28.60 3.43
C GLN A 385 -18.63 28.12 1.96
N ALA A 386 -17.55 27.56 1.43
CA ALA A 386 -17.45 27.11 0.04
C ALA A 386 -17.73 25.61 -0.13
N ALA A 387 -17.65 24.81 0.94
CA ALA A 387 -17.75 23.36 0.92
C ALA A 387 -19.05 22.84 0.28
N VAL A 388 -20.20 23.40 0.67
CA VAL A 388 -21.52 23.00 0.14
C VAL A 388 -21.62 23.24 -1.36
N ARG A 389 -21.17 24.42 -1.81
CA ARG A 389 -21.16 24.77 -3.25
C ARG A 389 -20.22 23.83 -4.01
N MET A 390 -19.03 23.57 -3.48
CA MET A 390 -18.05 22.70 -4.11
C MET A 390 -18.58 21.27 -4.29
N VAL A 391 -19.20 20.68 -3.27
CA VAL A 391 -19.76 19.33 -3.34
C VAL A 391 -20.95 19.27 -4.29
N THR A 392 -21.89 20.22 -4.20
CA THR A 392 -23.07 20.24 -5.09
C THR A 392 -22.70 20.46 -6.55
N ASP A 393 -21.74 21.33 -6.84
CA ASP A 393 -21.22 21.54 -8.18
C ASP A 393 -20.48 20.30 -8.69
N ALA A 394 -19.66 19.66 -7.85
CA ALA A 394 -18.97 18.43 -8.19
C ALA A 394 -19.96 17.30 -8.56
N VAL A 395 -21.00 17.09 -7.76
CA VAL A 395 -22.00 16.07 -8.09
C VAL A 395 -22.74 16.41 -9.38
N ARG A 396 -23.13 17.67 -9.59
CA ARG A 396 -23.75 18.10 -10.87
C ARG A 396 -22.83 17.84 -12.07
N MET A 397 -21.53 18.03 -11.93
CA MET A 397 -20.55 17.70 -12.99
C MET A 397 -20.48 16.20 -13.26
N VAL A 398 -20.44 15.37 -12.22
CA VAL A 398 -20.42 13.90 -12.38
C VAL A 398 -21.73 13.44 -13.04
N GLN A 399 -22.87 14.00 -12.65
CA GLN A 399 -24.17 13.70 -13.25
C GLN A 399 -24.26 14.13 -14.72
N ALA A 400 -23.65 15.26 -15.10
CA ALA A 400 -23.62 15.71 -16.49
C ALA A 400 -22.90 14.70 -17.41
N ASN A 401 -21.83 14.07 -16.92
CA ASN A 401 -21.09 13.06 -17.66
C ASN A 401 -21.89 11.76 -17.90
N LYS A 402 -22.99 11.53 -17.17
CA LYS A 402 -23.91 10.41 -17.42
C LYS A 402 -24.60 10.53 -18.79
N ALA A 403 -24.91 11.75 -19.21
CA ALA A 403 -25.72 11.99 -20.41
C ALA A 403 -24.90 11.82 -21.70
N SER A 404 -23.68 12.34 -21.72
CA SER A 404 -22.76 12.23 -22.85
C SER A 404 -21.33 12.49 -22.40
N VAL A 405 -20.38 11.70 -22.91
CA VAL A 405 -18.94 11.90 -22.73
C VAL A 405 -18.34 12.15 -24.10
N ALA A 406 -17.60 13.25 -24.26
CA ALA A 406 -16.93 13.56 -25.51
C ALA A 406 -15.83 12.53 -25.83
N ASP A 407 -15.73 12.08 -27.08
CA ASP A 407 -14.76 11.07 -27.51
C ASP A 407 -13.30 11.48 -27.24
N SER A 408 -13.00 12.78 -27.36
CA SER A 408 -11.69 13.34 -27.03
C SER A 408 -11.33 13.14 -25.55
N MET A 409 -12.28 13.43 -24.65
CA MET A 409 -12.13 13.25 -23.21
C MET A 409 -11.99 11.78 -22.84
N LEU A 410 -12.77 10.90 -23.47
CA LEU A 410 -12.66 9.45 -23.28
C LEU A 410 -11.27 8.94 -23.67
N SER A 411 -10.70 9.43 -24.78
CA SER A 411 -9.36 9.02 -25.23
C SER A 411 -8.27 9.42 -24.24
N VAL A 412 -8.38 10.60 -23.61
CA VAL A 412 -7.45 11.08 -22.59
C VAL A 412 -7.62 10.27 -21.29
N ALA A 413 -8.88 10.04 -20.88
CA ALA A 413 -9.19 9.27 -19.68
C ALA A 413 -8.65 7.84 -19.74
N LYS A 414 -8.74 7.16 -20.90
CA LYS A 414 -8.13 5.84 -21.09
C LYS A 414 -6.62 5.86 -20.85
N LYS A 415 -5.93 6.84 -21.41
CA LYS A 415 -4.47 6.99 -21.22
C LYS A 415 -4.12 7.27 -19.77
N MET A 416 -4.87 8.16 -19.11
CA MET A 416 -4.68 8.45 -17.68
C MET A 416 -4.94 7.23 -16.81
N ALA A 417 -6.05 6.52 -17.02
CA ALA A 417 -6.38 5.30 -16.29
C ALA A 417 -5.31 4.21 -16.47
N ARG A 418 -4.81 4.03 -17.70
CA ARG A 418 -3.71 3.11 -18.00
C ARG A 418 -2.44 3.50 -17.25
N THR A 419 -2.03 4.77 -17.32
CA THR A 419 -0.83 5.24 -16.63
C THR A 419 -0.97 5.08 -15.12
N GLN A 420 -2.10 5.47 -14.55
CA GLN A 420 -2.37 5.33 -13.12
C GLN A 420 -2.35 3.87 -12.68
N PHE A 421 -2.97 2.97 -13.44
CA PHE A 421 -2.93 1.53 -13.17
C PHE A 421 -1.50 0.97 -13.18
N MET A 422 -0.70 1.35 -14.19
CA MET A 422 0.70 0.94 -14.30
C MET A 422 1.54 1.47 -13.14
N VAL A 423 1.37 2.74 -12.77
CA VAL A 423 2.08 3.37 -11.65
C VAL A 423 1.75 2.68 -10.33
N GLN A 424 0.48 2.35 -10.10
CA GLN A 424 0.02 1.75 -8.84
C GLN A 424 0.39 0.27 -8.67
N ASN A 425 0.65 -0.47 -9.76
CA ASN A 425 0.77 -1.93 -9.71
C ASN A 425 2.05 -2.49 -10.35
N VAL A 426 2.80 -1.71 -11.13
CA VAL A 426 3.91 -2.24 -11.96
C VAL A 426 5.16 -1.36 -11.91
N ASP A 427 5.09 -0.15 -11.34
CA ASP A 427 6.22 0.79 -11.33
C ASP A 427 7.44 0.24 -10.58
N THR A 428 7.20 -0.28 -9.36
CA THR A 428 8.25 -0.91 -8.56
C THR A 428 8.07 -2.42 -8.48
N ILE A 429 9.18 -3.14 -8.22
CA ILE A 429 9.14 -4.60 -7.97
C ILE A 429 8.22 -4.96 -6.79
N ARG A 430 8.06 -4.03 -5.84
CA ARG A 430 7.18 -4.17 -4.67
C ARG A 430 5.71 -4.13 -5.09
N ASP A 431 5.33 -3.14 -5.89
CA ASP A 431 3.96 -3.00 -6.40
C ASP A 431 3.59 -4.18 -7.30
N TYR A 432 4.55 -4.62 -8.12
CA TYR A 432 4.39 -5.80 -8.96
C TYR A 432 4.22 -7.09 -8.13
N CYS A 433 4.96 -7.23 -7.03
CA CYS A 433 4.77 -8.33 -6.09
C CYS A 433 3.36 -8.30 -5.48
N ASP A 434 2.86 -7.12 -5.10
CA ASP A 434 1.52 -6.93 -4.54
C ASP A 434 0.43 -7.26 -5.56
N TYR A 435 0.62 -6.87 -6.82
CA TYR A 435 -0.27 -7.24 -7.91
C TYR A 435 -0.31 -8.76 -8.10
N LEU A 436 0.85 -9.42 -8.18
CA LEU A 436 0.92 -10.88 -8.29
C LEU A 436 0.25 -11.59 -7.10
N GLY A 437 0.42 -11.07 -5.89
CA GLY A 437 -0.20 -11.62 -4.68
C GLY A 437 -1.74 -11.52 -4.67
N THR A 438 -2.31 -10.60 -5.46
CA THR A 438 -3.73 -10.24 -5.41
C THR A 438 -4.46 -10.39 -6.75
N CYS A 439 -3.76 -10.88 -7.80
CA CYS A 439 -4.30 -11.09 -9.14
C CYS A 439 -5.08 -12.41 -9.31
N LEU A 440 -5.05 -13.28 -8.30
CA LEU A 440 -5.85 -14.49 -8.25
C LEU A 440 -7.22 -14.23 -7.62
N ALA A 441 -8.22 -14.97 -8.07
CA ALA A 441 -9.53 -14.96 -7.43
C ALA A 441 -9.44 -15.46 -5.98
N VAL A 442 -10.35 -14.93 -5.15
CA VAL A 442 -10.51 -15.34 -3.75
C VAL A 442 -11.09 -16.75 -3.65
N ASP A 443 -12.01 -17.15 -4.56
CA ASP A 443 -12.46 -18.56 -4.67
C ASP A 443 -11.30 -19.46 -5.09
N SER A 444 -11.13 -20.53 -4.34
CA SER A 444 -9.98 -21.43 -4.42
C SER A 444 -9.99 -22.39 -5.62
N ASP A 445 -8.81 -22.98 -5.86
CA ASP A 445 -8.37 -23.94 -6.89
C ASP A 445 -7.95 -23.38 -8.25
N SER A 446 -8.44 -22.21 -8.63
CA SER A 446 -8.01 -21.62 -9.90
C SER A 446 -6.59 -21.05 -9.81
N THR A 447 -5.73 -21.45 -10.75
CA THR A 447 -4.42 -20.86 -11.03
C THR A 447 -4.49 -19.78 -12.10
N LEU A 448 -5.71 -19.40 -12.52
CA LEU A 448 -5.94 -18.43 -13.58
C LEU A 448 -5.83 -17.00 -13.05
N ALA A 449 -4.60 -16.47 -13.03
CA ALA A 449 -4.35 -15.06 -12.73
C ALA A 449 -4.85 -14.14 -13.84
N THR A 450 -5.35 -12.98 -13.43
CA THR A 450 -5.56 -11.84 -14.34
C THR A 450 -4.20 -11.22 -14.63
N SER A 451 -3.83 -11.15 -15.91
CA SER A 451 -2.55 -10.56 -16.31
C SER A 451 -2.63 -9.04 -16.37
N VAL A 452 -1.49 -8.36 -16.23
CA VAL A 452 -1.40 -6.90 -16.35
C VAL A 452 -1.84 -6.48 -17.75
N GLU A 453 -1.41 -7.23 -18.77
CA GLU A 453 -1.74 -6.99 -20.17
C GLU A 453 -3.24 -7.09 -20.42
N GLU A 454 -3.91 -8.11 -19.86
CA GLU A 454 -5.38 -8.29 -19.96
C GLU A 454 -6.14 -7.09 -19.39
N VAL A 455 -5.68 -6.51 -18.27
CA VAL A 455 -6.30 -5.30 -17.70
C VAL A 455 -6.02 -4.06 -18.55
N VAL A 456 -4.79 -3.90 -19.04
CA VAL A 456 -4.41 -2.76 -19.90
C VAL A 456 -5.18 -2.80 -21.23
N ASP A 457 -5.33 -3.97 -21.83
CA ASP A 457 -6.11 -4.17 -23.05
C ASP A 457 -7.59 -3.91 -22.81
N ALA A 458 -8.12 -4.36 -21.66
CA ALA A 458 -9.48 -4.03 -21.25
C ALA A 458 -9.69 -2.51 -21.14
N ILE A 459 -8.77 -1.76 -20.53
CA ILE A 459 -8.81 -0.29 -20.44
C ILE A 459 -8.83 0.36 -21.83
N ASN A 460 -7.98 -0.10 -22.75
CA ASN A 460 -7.94 0.43 -24.11
C ASN A 460 -9.26 0.16 -24.87
N SER A 461 -9.89 -0.98 -24.60
CA SER A 461 -11.15 -1.42 -25.22
C SER A 461 -12.43 -0.82 -24.65
N VAL A 462 -12.36 0.01 -23.60
CA VAL A 462 -13.54 0.62 -22.96
C VAL A 462 -14.26 1.56 -23.93
N ASN A 463 -15.56 1.39 -24.12
CA ASN A 463 -16.35 2.25 -25.01
C ASN A 463 -17.32 3.14 -24.21
N ALA A 464 -17.95 4.11 -24.87
CA ALA A 464 -18.93 5.00 -24.23
C ALA A 464 -20.11 4.23 -23.59
N VAL A 465 -20.49 3.08 -24.16
CA VAL A 465 -21.53 2.20 -23.60
C VAL A 465 -21.11 1.61 -22.25
N ASP A 466 -19.85 1.21 -22.12
CA ASP A 466 -19.32 0.63 -20.88
C ASP A 466 -19.25 1.71 -19.79
N VAL A 467 -18.81 2.92 -20.15
CA VAL A 467 -18.80 4.09 -19.25
C VAL A 467 -20.21 4.45 -18.78
N LYS A 468 -21.19 4.45 -19.69
CA LYS A 468 -22.59 4.71 -19.36
C LYS A 468 -23.14 3.70 -18.36
N ARG A 469 -22.80 2.41 -18.52
CA ARG A 469 -23.19 1.34 -17.60
C ARG A 469 -22.67 1.61 -16.18
N VAL A 470 -21.41 2.02 -16.04
CA VAL A 470 -20.84 2.36 -14.73
C VAL A 470 -21.60 3.54 -14.09
N TYR A 471 -21.88 4.60 -14.84
CA TYR A 471 -22.69 5.71 -14.33
C TYR A 471 -24.13 5.29 -13.97
N GLU A 472 -24.75 4.41 -14.76
CA GLU A 472 -26.05 3.83 -14.43
C GLU A 472 -26.00 3.08 -13.10
N THR A 473 -24.99 2.24 -12.88
CA THR A 473 -24.76 1.55 -11.60
C THR A 473 -24.50 2.51 -10.44
N MET A 474 -23.70 3.56 -10.64
CA MET A 474 -23.42 4.55 -9.59
C MET A 474 -24.70 5.25 -9.13
N PHE A 475 -25.51 5.73 -10.08
CA PHE A 475 -26.69 6.56 -9.80
C PHE A 475 -27.98 5.76 -9.58
N SER A 476 -28.00 4.45 -9.84
CA SER A 476 -29.11 3.59 -9.43
C SER A 476 -29.05 3.24 -7.95
N ASN A 477 -27.86 3.33 -7.35
CA ASN A 477 -27.63 3.05 -5.94
C ASN A 477 -27.62 4.35 -5.12
N LYS A 478 -27.87 4.23 -3.82
CA LYS A 478 -27.91 5.37 -2.90
C LYS A 478 -26.53 6.01 -2.79
N THR A 479 -26.46 7.34 -2.74
CA THR A 479 -25.19 8.05 -2.49
C THR A 479 -24.68 7.77 -1.07
N SER A 480 -23.35 7.66 -0.92
CA SER A 480 -22.67 7.65 0.38
C SER A 480 -21.94 8.97 0.60
N LEU A 481 -22.02 9.51 1.83
CA LEU A 481 -21.31 10.72 2.22
C LEU A 481 -20.72 10.58 3.63
N TYR A 482 -19.46 10.95 3.77
CA TYR A 482 -18.81 11.16 5.05
C TYR A 482 -18.21 12.56 5.08
N GLY A 483 -18.38 13.30 6.16
CA GLY A 483 -17.72 14.60 6.32
C GLY A 483 -17.20 14.81 7.73
N HIS A 484 -16.04 15.45 7.84
CA HIS A 484 -15.41 15.81 9.11
C HIS A 484 -14.78 17.21 9.08
N GLY A 485 -14.46 17.75 10.26
CA GLY A 485 -14.03 19.14 10.45
C GLY A 485 -15.21 20.05 10.80
N GLU A 486 -15.24 21.25 10.23
CA GLU A 486 -16.37 22.16 10.47
C GLU A 486 -17.60 21.73 9.65
N MET A 487 -18.49 20.98 10.30
CA MET A 487 -19.70 20.42 9.68
C MET A 487 -21.02 20.99 10.22
N LEU A 488 -21.03 21.94 11.17
CA LEU A 488 -22.28 22.42 11.79
C LEU A 488 -23.23 23.10 10.79
N GLY A 489 -22.65 23.82 9.82
CA GLY A 489 -23.41 24.48 8.74
C GLY A 489 -23.60 23.61 7.50
N PHE A 490 -23.11 22.36 7.50
CA PHE A 490 -23.15 21.50 6.31
C PHE A 490 -24.52 20.79 6.21
N PRO A 491 -25.25 20.94 5.09
CA PRO A 491 -26.58 20.37 4.92
C PRO A 491 -26.54 18.84 4.79
N SER A 492 -27.67 18.18 5.07
CA SER A 492 -27.79 16.74 4.81
C SER A 492 -27.83 16.43 3.30
N MET A 493 -27.54 15.19 2.92
CA MET A 493 -27.63 14.73 1.52
C MET A 493 -29.00 15.04 0.91
N ARG A 494 -30.08 14.86 1.69
CA ARG A 494 -31.45 15.19 1.26
C ARG A 494 -31.61 16.67 0.93
N GLN A 495 -31.03 17.56 1.73
CA GLN A 495 -31.10 19.01 1.51
C GLN A 495 -30.27 19.44 0.29
N MET A 496 -29.20 18.71 -0.04
CA MET A 496 -28.38 18.94 -1.24
C MET A 496 -28.99 18.34 -2.52
N GLY A 497 -30.04 17.53 -2.41
CA GLY A 497 -30.65 16.82 -3.55
C GLY A 497 -29.82 15.66 -4.07
N LEU A 498 -29.08 14.99 -3.17
CA LEU A 498 -28.16 13.87 -3.46
C LEU A 498 -28.74 12.49 -3.16
#